data_AF-A0A6I7NEU8-F1
#
_entry.id   AF-A0A6I7NEU8-F1
#
_cell.length_a   1.000
_cell.length_b   1.000
_cell.length_c   1.000
_cell.angle_alpha   90.00
_cell.angle_beta   90.00
_cell.angle_gamma   90.00
#
_symmetry.space_group_name_H-M   'P 1'
#
loop_
_entity.id
_entity.type
_entity.pdbx_description
1 polymer ?
#
loop_
_entity_poly.entity_id
_entity_poly.type
_entity_poly.pdbx_seq_one_letter_code
_entity_poly.pdbx_strand_id
1 'polypeptide(L)' 'MLSGGASWGYFHAGVLRVLLAEGLLPKVISGSSAGAILAAIAGTHRDQELPARL' A
#
# COMPACT_ATOMS: atom_id res chain seq x y z
N MET A 1 -0.64 4.82 8.40
CA MET A 1 -2.08 4.92 8.04
C MET A 1 -2.17 5.60 6.68
N LEU A 2 -2.82 4.96 5.71
CA LEU A 2 -3.04 5.48 4.36
C LEU A 2 -4.36 6.25 4.32
N SER A 3 -4.31 7.58 4.27
CA SER A 3 -5.53 8.41 4.25
C SER A 3 -6.32 8.28 2.94
N GLY A 4 -7.60 8.65 2.98
CA GLY A 4 -8.36 8.86 1.75
C GLY A 4 -7.81 10.03 0.94
N GLY A 5 -8.15 10.08 -0.36
CA GLY A 5 -7.70 11.16 -1.25
C GLY A 5 -8.34 11.14 -2.64
N ALA A 6 -9.46 10.42 -2.82
CA ALA A 6 -10.02 10.13 -4.14
C ALA A 6 -8.92 9.62 -5.10
N SER A 7 -8.78 10.23 -6.28
CA SER A 7 -7.73 9.88 -7.25
C SER A 7 -6.30 10.08 -6.74
N TRP A 8 -6.05 10.92 -5.73
CA TRP A 8 -4.72 11.11 -5.16
C TRP A 8 -4.30 9.93 -4.26
N GLY A 9 -5.23 9.04 -3.90
CA GLY A 9 -4.91 7.83 -3.13
C GLY A 9 -3.93 6.89 -3.83
N TYR A 10 -3.79 6.97 -5.16
CA TYR A 10 -2.81 6.17 -5.91
C TYR A 10 -1.36 6.47 -5.53
N PHE A 11 -1.06 7.66 -5.00
CA PHE A 11 0.30 7.97 -4.53
C PHE A 11 0.76 7.07 -3.38
N HIS A 12 -0.17 6.50 -2.61
CA HIS A 12 0.17 5.53 -1.57
C HIS A 12 0.85 4.27 -2.15
N ALA A 13 0.55 3.88 -3.39
CA ALA A 13 1.19 2.74 -4.04
C ALA A 13 2.71 2.96 -4.20
N GLY A 14 3.13 4.16 -4.62
CA GLY A 14 4.55 4.50 -4.74
C GLY A 14 5.29 4.44 -3.40
N VAL A 15 4.67 4.95 -2.34
CA VAL A 15 5.20 4.85 -0.98
C VAL A 15 5.35 3.39 -0.55
N LEU A 16 4.31 2.57 -0.75
CA LEU A 16 4.36 1.14 -0.44
C LEU A 16 5.44 0.39 -1.24
N ARG A 17 5.63 0.73 -2.51
CA ARG A 17 6.67 0.14 -3.37
C ARG A 17 8.08 0.41 -2.85
N VAL A 18 8.36 1.64 -2.44
CA VAL A 18 9.68 1.99 -1.88
C VAL A 18 9.89 1.31 -0.53
N LEU A 19 8.87 1.32 0.35
CA LEU A 19 8.96 0.62 1.63
C LEU A 19 9.20 -0.88 1.45
N LEU A 20 8.53 -1.52 0.48
CA LEU A 20 8.78 -2.91 0.14
C LEU A 20 10.21 -3.15 -0.37
N ALA A 21 10.68 -2.32 -1.30
CA ALA A 21 12.02 -2.45 -1.89
C ALA A 21 13.14 -2.32 -0.85
N GLU A 22 12.95 -1.43 0.14
CA GLU A 22 13.90 -1.23 1.25
C GLU A 22 13.71 -2.23 2.40
N GLY A 23 12.76 -3.17 2.30
CA GLY A 23 12.45 -4.11 3.39
C GLY A 23 11.85 -3.45 4.63
N LEU A 24 11.25 -2.27 4.47
CA LEU A 24 10.65 -1.42 5.50
C LEU A 24 9.12 -1.47 5.51
N LEU A 25 8.50 -2.46 4.85
CA LEU A 25 7.05 -2.57 4.81
C LEU A 25 6.50 -2.84 6.24
N PRO A 26 5.56 -2.02 6.74
CA PRO A 26 5.02 -2.21 8.08
C PRO A 26 4.21 -3.50 8.21
N LYS A 27 4.32 -4.19 9.35
CA LYS A 27 3.51 -5.38 9.66
C LYS A 27 2.01 -5.09 9.82
N VAL A 28 1.67 -3.85 10.16
CA VAL A 28 0.28 -3.39 10.34
C VAL A 28 0.08 -2.14 9.50
N ILE A 29 -0.89 -2.20 8.58
CA ILE A 29 -1.27 -1.10 7.70
C ILE A 29 -2.76 -0.87 7.87
N SER A 30 -3.14 0.38 8.17
CA SER A 30 -4.53 0.83 8.19
C SER A 30 -4.75 1.83 7.06
N GLY A 31 -5.99 1.90 6.52
CA GLY A 31 -6.34 2.87 5.50
C GLY A 31 -7.82 3.26 5.51
N SER A 32 -8.16 4.36 4.82
CA SER A 32 -9.53 4.87 4.64
C SER A 32 -9.81 5.21 3.18
N SER A 33 -11.03 4.91 2.68
CA SER A 33 -11.44 5.16 1.29
C SER A 33 -10.41 4.62 0.28
N ALA A 34 -9.87 5.44 -0.62
CA ALA A 34 -8.82 5.04 -1.56
C ALA A 34 -7.58 4.43 -0.86
N GLY A 35 -7.15 4.97 0.29
CA GLY A 35 -6.04 4.41 1.06
C GLY A 35 -6.36 3.02 1.66
N ALA A 36 -7.63 2.72 1.96
CA ALA A 36 -8.04 1.39 2.41
C ALA A 36 -7.90 0.34 1.30
N ILE A 37 -8.13 0.73 0.04
CA ILE A 37 -7.93 -0.16 -1.12
C ILE A 37 -6.45 -0.55 -1.22
N LEU A 38 -5.53 0.41 -1.15
CA LEU A 38 -4.09 0.13 -1.20
C LEU A 38 -3.62 -0.67 0.03
N ALA A 39 -4.15 -0.38 1.22
CA ALA A 39 -3.88 -1.16 2.43
C ALA A 39 -4.34 -2.62 2.27
N ALA A 40 -5.52 -2.84 1.68
CA ALA A 40 -6.04 -4.18 1.42
C ALA A 40 -5.18 -4.93 0.39
N ILE A 41 -4.74 -4.28 -0.70
CA ILE A 41 -3.82 -4.89 -1.67
C ILE A 41 -2.52 -5.34 -0.97
N ALA A 42 -1.91 -4.46 -0.19
CA ALA A 42 -0.69 -4.77 0.56
C ALA A 42 -0.89 -5.88 1.60
N GLY A 43 -2.04 -5.92 2.27
CA GLY A 43 -2.32 -6.87 3.35
C GLY A 43 -2.86 -8.24 2.92
N THR A 44 -3.19 -8.44 1.63
CA THR A 44 -3.81 -9.68 1.13
C THR A 44 -2.95 -10.46 0.14
N HIS A 45 -1.75 -9.97 -0.17
CA HIS A 45 -0.81 -10.60 -1.08
C HIS A 45 0.53 -10.83 -0.37
N ARG A 46 1.31 -11.79 -0.85
CA ARG A 46 2.68 -11.99 -0.38
C ARG A 46 3.58 -10.90 -0.93
N ASP A 47 4.63 -10.55 -0.18
CA ASP A 47 5.61 -9.51 -0.54
C ASP A 47 6.17 -9.65 -1.96
N GLN A 48 6.41 -10.88 -2.43
CA GLN A 48 6.90 -11.17 -3.79
C GLN A 48 5.89 -10.86 -4.91
N GLU A 49 4.59 -10.79 -4.60
CA GLU A 49 3.52 -10.51 -5.55
C GLU A 49 3.24 -8.99 -5.65
N LEU A 50 3.56 -8.23 -4.59
CA LEU A 50 3.27 -6.81 -4.48
C LEU A 50 3.87 -5.93 -5.60
N PRO A 51 5.07 -6.17 -6.15
CA PRO A 51 5.62 -5.35 -7.24
C PRO A 51 4.74 -5.33 -8.50
N ALA A 52 3.92 -6.38 -8.72
CA ALA A 52 2.98 -6.47 -9.84
C ALA A 52 1.56 -6.02 -9.48
N ARG A 53 1.28 -5.71 -8.21
CA ARG A 53 -0.06 -5.36 -7.69
C ARG A 53 -0.18 -3.90 -7.23
N LEU A 54 0.95 -3.25 -6.92
CA LEU A 54 1.08 -1.85 -6.51
C LEU A 54 1.65 -0.99 -7.64
#